data_AF-X0Z623-F1
#
_entry.id   AF-X0Z623-F1
#
_cell.length_a   1.000
_cell.length_b   1.000
_cell.length_c   1.000
_cell.angle_alpha   90.00
_cell.angle_beta   90.00
_cell.angle_gamma   90.00
#
_symmetry.space_group_name_H-M   'P 1'
#
loop_
_entity.id
_entity.type
_entity.pdbx_description
1 polymer ?
#
loop_
_entity_poly.entity_id
_entity_poly.type
_entity_poly.pdbx_seq_one_letter_code
_entity_poly.pdbx_strand_id
1 'polypeptide(L)'
;AAPACVLAVIAAAVVLGLGTVIAEGPNYVHEDARISGKEIHFFDDGGEHVTVILGDFRLTIGRRVVSGRDAVMWIRTSTIGRLERNEITVYVSGEAKVVEPDGSTTTDRTMLVKVYQQGRLSASGRVSRQPLIDFPLYRAALAARGAEPARPKAATRPADRAGPELIRTTTRPATRPDALRRPRKPKKRAEPWIYEPVTLRADRFTSRQTGKGPDRRRATVARGNVYLSQG
;
A
#
# COMPACT_ATOMS: atom_id res chain seq x y z
N ALA A 1 -36.56 20.87 67.19
CA ALA A 1 -35.60 21.24 66.14
C ALA A 1 -34.69 20.04 65.90
N ALA A 2 -34.78 19.40 64.74
CA ALA A 2 -34.12 18.13 64.42
C ALA A 2 -32.78 18.35 63.68
N PRO A 3 -31.78 17.46 63.85
CA PRO A 3 -30.47 17.63 63.25
C PRO A 3 -30.44 17.16 61.79
N ALA A 4 -29.84 17.97 60.91
CA ALA A 4 -29.63 17.65 59.50
C ALA A 4 -28.45 16.68 59.36
N CYS A 5 -28.73 15.51 58.79
CA CYS A 5 -27.81 14.44 58.50
C CYS A 5 -27.08 14.73 57.18
N VAL A 6 -25.76 14.97 57.22
CA VAL A 6 -24.93 15.21 56.03
C VAL A 6 -24.34 13.88 55.58
N LEU A 7 -24.83 13.36 54.45
CA LEU A 7 -24.38 12.12 53.84
C LEU A 7 -23.30 12.44 52.78
N ALA A 8 -22.06 12.11 53.11
CA ALA A 8 -20.92 12.23 52.22
C ALA A 8 -20.92 11.08 51.20
N VAL A 9 -21.07 11.38 49.91
CA VAL A 9 -20.93 10.42 48.82
C VAL A 9 -19.48 10.45 48.33
N ILE A 10 -18.73 9.38 48.62
CA ILE A 10 -17.38 9.15 48.09
C ILE A 10 -17.53 8.48 46.72
N ALA A 11 -17.31 9.23 45.64
CA ALA A 11 -17.24 8.69 44.29
C ALA A 11 -15.82 8.15 44.01
N ALA A 12 -15.68 6.84 43.95
CA ALA A 12 -14.44 6.17 43.53
C ALA A 12 -14.29 6.27 42.01
N ALA A 13 -13.30 7.02 41.54
CA ALA A 13 -12.94 7.14 40.13
C ALA A 13 -12.16 5.89 39.68
N VAL A 14 -12.81 5.00 38.92
CA VAL A 14 -12.16 3.89 38.21
C VAL A 14 -11.47 4.44 36.97
N VAL A 15 -10.16 4.63 37.04
CA VAL A 15 -9.32 5.01 35.89
C VAL A 15 -9.10 3.75 35.03
N LEU A 16 -9.97 3.56 34.04
CA LEU A 16 -9.76 2.59 32.97
C LEU A 16 -8.56 3.04 32.12
N GLY A 17 -7.45 2.31 32.23
CA GLY A 17 -6.24 2.50 31.44
C GLY A 17 -6.50 2.26 29.96
N LEU A 18 -6.90 3.31 29.25
CA LEU A 18 -6.93 3.36 27.80
C LEU A 18 -5.48 3.42 27.30
N GLY A 19 -4.94 2.25 26.92
CA GLY A 19 -3.69 2.19 26.19
C GLY A 19 -3.80 3.01 24.91
N THR A 20 -3.06 4.12 24.84
CA THR A 20 -2.98 4.95 23.65
C THR A 20 -2.24 4.18 22.56
N VAL A 21 -2.99 3.63 21.62
CA VAL A 21 -2.43 3.18 20.35
C VAL A 21 -2.00 4.45 19.61
N ILE A 22 -0.72 4.79 19.69
CA ILE A 22 -0.14 5.85 18.87
C ILE A 22 -0.20 5.33 17.43
N ALA A 23 -1.18 5.82 16.67
CA ALA A 23 -1.24 5.59 15.23
C ALA A 23 0.05 6.17 14.63
N GLU A 24 0.85 5.33 13.97
CA GLU A 24 1.99 5.79 13.20
C GLU A 24 1.49 6.82 12.17
N GLY A 25 2.08 8.01 12.19
CA GLY A 25 1.72 9.10 11.30
C GLY A 25 1.96 8.72 9.83
N PRO A 26 1.32 9.43 8.88
CA PRO A 26 1.54 9.19 7.46
C PRO A 26 3.03 9.35 7.11
N ASN A 27 3.55 8.41 6.31
CA ASN A 27 4.91 8.46 5.82
C ASN A 27 5.00 9.48 4.67
N TYR A 28 5.65 10.61 4.92
CA TYR A 28 5.83 11.67 3.94
C TYR A 28 7.04 11.41 3.04
N VAL A 29 6.84 11.57 1.74
CA VAL A 29 7.94 11.56 0.77
C VAL A 29 8.55 12.97 0.71
N HIS A 30 9.84 13.09 1.03
CA HIS A 30 10.57 14.36 1.07
C HIS A 30 11.15 14.76 -0.30
N GLU A 31 10.29 14.75 -1.32
CA GLU A 31 10.68 15.01 -2.71
C GLU A 31 9.74 16.04 -3.33
N ASP A 32 10.25 16.80 -4.29
CA ASP A 32 9.41 17.70 -5.08
C ASP A 32 8.45 16.90 -5.96
N ALA A 33 7.25 17.44 -6.13
CA ALA A 33 6.19 16.86 -6.93
C ALA A 33 6.00 17.68 -8.22
N ARG A 34 5.93 16.97 -9.35
CA ARG A 34 5.69 17.57 -10.68
C ARG A 34 4.45 16.97 -11.32
N ILE A 35 3.52 17.83 -11.68
CA ILE A 35 2.29 17.52 -12.40
C ILE A 35 2.46 17.95 -13.85
N SER A 36 2.05 17.11 -14.78
CA SER A 36 1.94 17.46 -16.19
C SER A 36 0.66 16.93 -16.82
N GLY A 37 0.15 17.66 -17.80
CA GLY A 37 -0.95 17.28 -18.69
C GLY A 37 -1.16 18.35 -19.77
N LYS A 38 -2.09 18.14 -20.69
CA LYS A 38 -2.36 19.12 -21.77
C LYS A 38 -3.09 20.34 -21.24
N GLU A 39 -4.16 20.12 -20.49
CA GLU A 39 -4.98 21.17 -19.90
C GLU A 39 -5.14 20.92 -18.39
N ILE A 40 -5.02 21.99 -17.61
CA ILE A 40 -5.04 21.96 -16.15
C ILE A 40 -6.04 23.01 -15.69
N HIS A 41 -7.13 22.56 -15.09
CA HIS A 41 -8.19 23.39 -14.54
C HIS A 41 -8.13 23.35 -13.02
N PHE A 42 -8.01 24.50 -12.37
CA PHE A 42 -7.98 24.60 -10.91
C PHE A 42 -9.13 25.46 -10.40
N PHE A 43 -9.80 24.95 -9.38
CA PHE A 43 -10.93 25.59 -8.73
C PHE A 43 -11.07 25.05 -7.30
N ASP A 44 -11.81 25.76 -6.47
CA ASP A 44 -12.10 25.30 -5.12
C ASP A 44 -13.51 24.70 -5.07
N ASP A 45 -13.67 23.59 -4.37
CA ASP A 45 -14.95 22.94 -4.14
C ASP A 45 -14.97 22.30 -2.74
N GLY A 46 -16.00 22.57 -1.95
CA GLY A 46 -16.10 22.06 -0.58
C GLY A 46 -14.95 22.43 0.37
N GLY A 47 -14.25 23.55 0.10
CA GLY A 47 -13.08 23.99 0.88
C GLY A 47 -11.78 23.24 0.54
N GLU A 48 -11.77 22.47 -0.54
CA GLU A 48 -10.57 21.80 -1.05
C GLU A 48 -10.13 22.39 -2.38
N HIS A 49 -8.82 22.42 -2.59
CA HIS A 49 -8.27 22.78 -3.89
C HIS A 49 -8.36 21.60 -4.84
N VAL A 50 -9.15 21.76 -5.89
CA VAL A 50 -9.38 20.75 -6.92
C VAL A 50 -8.59 21.11 -8.17
N THR A 51 -7.91 20.12 -8.74
CA THR A 51 -7.26 20.24 -10.04
C THR A 51 -7.75 19.14 -10.96
N VAL A 52 -8.36 19.51 -12.09
CA VAL A 52 -8.73 18.57 -13.16
C VAL A 52 -7.68 18.68 -14.26
N ILE A 53 -7.07 17.56 -14.62
CA ILE A 53 -6.01 17.47 -15.64
C ILE A 53 -6.52 16.62 -16.80
N LEU A 54 -6.51 17.18 -18.00
CA LEU A 54 -6.97 16.52 -19.22
C LEU A 54 -5.79 16.24 -20.15
N GLY A 55 -5.73 15.01 -20.65
CA GLY A 55 -4.74 14.55 -21.63
C GLY A 55 -3.33 14.33 -21.08
N ASP A 56 -2.80 13.12 -21.28
CA ASP A 56 -1.43 12.69 -20.94
C ASP A 56 -1.03 13.02 -19.50
N PHE A 57 -1.95 12.81 -18.55
CA PHE A 57 -1.70 13.05 -17.13
C PHE A 57 -0.47 12.27 -16.63
N ARG A 58 0.41 12.99 -15.93
CA ARG A 58 1.52 12.39 -15.17
C ARG A 58 1.81 13.22 -13.92
N LEU A 59 1.89 12.53 -12.78
CA LEU A 59 2.40 13.02 -11.51
C LEU A 59 3.70 12.26 -11.17
N THR A 60 4.78 12.99 -10.96
CA THR A 60 6.08 12.45 -10.56
C THR A 60 6.44 12.96 -9.18
N ILE A 61 6.78 12.06 -8.26
CA ILE A 61 7.21 12.37 -6.89
C ILE A 61 8.46 11.54 -6.61
N GLY A 62 9.63 12.17 -6.70
CA GLY A 62 10.91 11.45 -6.71
C GLY A 62 10.93 10.37 -7.80
N ARG A 63 11.05 9.09 -7.39
CA ARG A 63 11.03 7.93 -8.30
C ARG A 63 9.65 7.33 -8.55
N ARG A 64 8.62 7.77 -7.82
CA ARG A 64 7.26 7.28 -7.99
C ARG A 64 6.58 8.06 -9.12
N VAL A 65 5.92 7.36 -10.02
CA VAL A 65 5.19 7.96 -11.15
C VAL A 65 3.77 7.44 -11.16
N VAL A 66 2.80 8.35 -11.18
CA VAL A 66 1.38 8.06 -11.40
C VAL A 66 1.00 8.67 -12.75
N SER A 67 0.39 7.91 -13.65
CA SER A 67 0.04 8.39 -14.99
C SER A 67 -1.27 7.79 -15.50
N GLY A 68 -1.89 8.46 -16.46
CA GLY A 68 -3.08 8.01 -17.19
C GLY A 68 -3.48 9.02 -18.24
N ARG A 69 -4.67 8.87 -18.84
CA ARG A 69 -5.18 9.83 -19.82
C ARG A 69 -5.59 11.14 -19.15
N ASP A 70 -6.45 11.05 -18.14
CA ASP A 70 -7.02 12.19 -17.43
C ASP A 70 -6.98 11.95 -15.91
N ALA A 71 -7.00 13.03 -15.11
CA ALA A 71 -7.02 12.92 -13.66
C ALA A 71 -7.78 14.05 -12.97
N VAL A 72 -8.20 13.76 -11.73
CA VAL A 72 -8.72 14.73 -10.77
C VAL A 72 -7.88 14.63 -9.51
N MET A 73 -7.39 15.76 -9.02
CA MET A 73 -6.56 15.85 -7.83
C MET A 73 -7.24 16.73 -6.79
N TRP A 74 -7.22 16.28 -5.54
CA TRP A 74 -7.52 17.11 -4.37
C TRP A 74 -6.25 17.26 -3.57
N ILE A 75 -5.86 18.51 -3.31
CA ILE A 75 -4.64 18.83 -2.59
C ILE A 75 -5.00 19.55 -1.30
N ARG A 76 -4.63 18.93 -0.17
CA ARG A 76 -4.67 19.58 1.15
C ARG A 76 -3.25 19.94 1.54
N THR A 77 -2.96 21.24 1.57
CA THR A 77 -1.66 21.75 2.02
C THR A 77 -1.75 22.14 3.49
N SER A 78 -0.79 21.65 4.26
CA SER A 78 -0.59 22.02 5.66
C SER A 78 0.84 22.50 5.84
N THR A 79 1.01 23.59 6.57
CA THR A 79 2.34 24.15 6.85
C THR A 79 2.74 23.79 8.27
N ILE A 80 3.88 23.11 8.42
CA ILE A 80 4.44 22.78 9.73
C ILE A 80 5.83 23.40 9.82
N GLY A 81 5.92 24.51 10.56
CA GLY A 81 7.12 25.34 10.59
C GLY A 81 7.35 26.02 9.23
N ARG A 82 8.45 25.69 8.56
CA ARG A 82 8.81 26.23 7.22
C ARG A 82 8.56 25.25 6.09
N LEU A 83 7.98 24.09 6.37
CA LEU A 83 7.83 22.99 5.42
C LEU A 83 6.35 22.85 5.04
N GLU A 84 6.10 22.80 3.73
CA GLU A 84 4.79 22.48 3.17
C GLU A 84 4.63 20.96 3.10
N ARG A 85 3.55 20.46 3.70
CA ARG A 85 3.11 19.07 3.65
C ARG A 85 1.82 19.00 2.85
N ASN A 86 1.85 18.24 1.77
CA ASN A 86 0.73 18.06 0.87
C ASN A 86 0.18 16.64 1.03
N GLU A 87 -1.10 16.55 1.36
CA GLU A 87 -1.90 15.34 1.21
C GLU A 87 -2.61 15.42 -0.14
N ILE A 88 -2.20 14.56 -1.06
CA ILE A 88 -2.65 14.56 -2.44
C ILE A 88 -3.49 13.29 -2.65
N THR A 89 -4.76 13.47 -3.00
CA THR A 89 -5.63 12.38 -3.46
C THR A 89 -5.82 12.54 -4.96
N VAL A 90 -5.52 11.50 -5.74
CA VAL A 90 -5.55 11.53 -7.20
C VAL A 90 -6.46 10.41 -7.71
N TYR A 91 -7.52 10.78 -8.41
CA TYR A 91 -8.27 9.88 -9.25
C TYR A 91 -7.73 9.93 -10.68
N VAL A 92 -7.35 8.79 -11.24
CA VAL A 92 -6.80 8.67 -12.59
C VAL A 92 -7.73 7.83 -13.44
N SER A 93 -7.98 8.26 -14.67
CA SER A 93 -8.86 7.58 -15.64
C SER A 93 -8.18 7.41 -16.99
N GLY A 94 -8.46 6.28 -17.65
CA GLY A 94 -7.92 5.92 -18.95
C GLY A 94 -6.49 5.41 -18.83
N GLU A 95 -6.32 4.11 -18.62
CA GLU A 95 -5.01 3.44 -18.51
C GLU A 95 -4.18 3.96 -17.33
N ALA A 96 -4.82 3.99 -16.16
CA ALA A 96 -4.16 4.36 -14.92
C ALA A 96 -2.98 3.42 -14.62
N LYS A 97 -1.82 4.01 -14.34
CA LYS A 97 -0.57 3.31 -14.08
C LYS A 97 0.16 3.97 -12.92
N VAL A 98 0.61 3.17 -11.97
CA VAL A 98 1.49 3.58 -10.87
C VAL A 98 2.78 2.79 -10.97
N VAL A 99 3.91 3.49 -11.06
CA VAL A 99 5.26 2.92 -10.96
C VAL A 99 5.84 3.33 -9.62
N GLU A 100 6.16 2.34 -8.79
CA GLU A 100 6.77 2.55 -7.48
C GLU A 100 8.30 2.70 -7.60
N PRO A 101 8.98 3.23 -6.56
CA PRO A 101 10.43 3.42 -6.59
C PRO A 101 11.24 2.14 -6.83
N ASP A 102 10.71 0.98 -6.44
CA ASP A 102 11.33 -0.33 -6.67
C ASP A 102 11.16 -0.85 -8.12
N GLY A 103 10.45 -0.11 -8.96
CA GLY A 103 10.13 -0.47 -10.34
C GLY A 103 8.87 -1.33 -10.48
N SER A 104 8.23 -1.72 -9.37
CA SER A 104 6.95 -2.40 -9.43
C SER A 104 5.90 -1.50 -10.09
N THR A 105 5.05 -2.12 -10.90
CA THR A 105 4.06 -1.41 -11.71
C THR A 105 2.68 -1.99 -11.43
N THR A 106 1.73 -1.10 -11.13
CA THR A 106 0.32 -1.43 -11.00
C THR A 106 -0.45 -0.70 -12.09
N THR A 107 -1.33 -1.40 -12.81
CA THR A 107 -2.15 -0.84 -13.88
C THR A 107 -3.61 -1.20 -13.71
N ASP A 108 -4.51 -0.26 -14.03
CA ASP A 108 -5.95 -0.47 -14.10
C ASP A 108 -6.58 0.50 -15.10
N ARG A 109 -7.87 0.38 -15.39
CA ARG A 109 -8.63 1.38 -16.16
C ARG A 109 -8.76 2.68 -15.39
N THR A 110 -8.95 2.60 -14.08
CA THR A 110 -9.10 3.74 -13.17
C THR A 110 -8.46 3.44 -11.82
N MET A 111 -7.82 4.42 -11.19
CA MET A 111 -7.24 4.26 -9.84
C MET A 111 -7.50 5.48 -8.97
N LEU A 112 -7.72 5.27 -7.67
CA LEU A 112 -7.69 6.32 -6.65
C LEU A 112 -6.43 6.12 -5.80
N VAL A 113 -5.53 7.10 -5.82
CA VAL A 113 -4.22 7.03 -5.17
C VAL A 113 -4.09 8.16 -4.16
N LYS A 114 -3.68 7.83 -2.94
CA LYS A 114 -3.36 8.81 -1.90
C LYS A 114 -1.85 8.87 -1.70
N VAL A 115 -1.29 10.09 -1.72
CA VAL A 115 0.14 10.33 -1.54
C VAL A 115 0.34 11.45 -0.52
N TYR A 116 1.31 11.25 0.38
CA TYR A 116 1.76 12.26 1.32
C TYR A 116 3.14 12.73 0.90
N GLN A 117 3.27 14.02 0.60
CA GLN A 117 4.48 14.60 0.05
C GLN A 117 4.86 15.84 0.85
N GLN A 118 6.16 16.08 0.98
CA GLN A 118 6.72 17.26 1.63
C GLN A 118 7.79 17.86 0.72
N GLY A 119 7.55 19.07 0.23
CA GLY A 119 8.38 19.71 -0.79
C GLY A 119 7.54 20.53 -1.76
N ARG A 120 8.17 21.06 -2.81
CA ARG A 120 7.51 21.96 -3.76
C ARG A 120 6.60 21.19 -4.71
N LEU A 121 5.42 21.74 -4.98
CA LEU A 121 4.54 21.29 -6.06
C LEU A 121 4.71 22.19 -7.29
N SER A 122 4.84 21.58 -8.46
CA SER A 122 4.92 22.28 -9.74
C SER A 122 4.00 21.65 -10.76
N ALA A 123 3.45 22.46 -11.67
CA ALA A 123 2.55 22.01 -12.72
C ALA A 123 3.03 22.51 -14.09
N SER A 124 2.79 21.72 -15.14
CA SER A 124 3.11 22.07 -16.52
C SER A 124 2.00 21.64 -17.47
N GLY A 125 1.47 22.58 -18.26
CA GLY A 125 0.32 22.41 -19.14
C GLY A 125 -0.35 23.75 -19.44
N ARG A 126 -1.42 23.76 -20.24
CA ARG A 126 -2.27 24.94 -20.40
C ARG A 126 -3.13 25.11 -19.16
N VAL A 127 -2.98 26.23 -18.47
CA VAL A 127 -3.58 26.46 -17.15
C VAL A 127 -4.82 27.34 -17.28
N SER A 128 -5.94 26.92 -16.66
CA SER A 128 -7.22 27.62 -16.66
C SER A 128 -7.88 27.61 -15.29
N ARG A 129 -8.63 28.68 -14.95
CA ARG A 129 -9.45 28.77 -13.72
C ARG A 129 -10.91 28.37 -13.93
N GLN A 130 -11.26 27.91 -15.14
CA GLN A 130 -12.63 27.53 -15.43
C GLN A 130 -13.01 26.31 -14.57
N PRO A 131 -14.05 26.41 -13.72
CA PRO A 131 -14.48 25.30 -12.91
C PRO A 131 -15.08 24.21 -13.79
N LEU A 132 -14.73 22.96 -13.51
CA LEU A 132 -15.21 21.77 -14.23
C LEU A 132 -16.07 20.88 -13.34
N ILE A 133 -16.90 21.50 -12.49
CA ILE A 133 -17.74 20.81 -11.50
C ILE A 133 -18.75 19.86 -12.16
N ASP A 134 -19.29 20.24 -13.32
CA ASP A 134 -20.24 19.41 -14.07
C ASP A 134 -19.58 18.43 -15.05
N PHE A 135 -18.24 18.44 -15.14
CA PHE A 135 -17.53 17.60 -16.08
C PHE A 135 -17.64 16.11 -15.68
N PRO A 136 -17.92 15.18 -16.62
CA PRO A 136 -18.17 13.78 -16.28
C PRO A 136 -17.04 13.11 -15.49
N LEU A 137 -15.79 13.48 -15.79
CA LEU A 137 -14.62 12.97 -15.07
C LEU A 137 -14.64 13.38 -13.59
N TYR A 138 -15.03 14.61 -13.27
CA TYR A 138 -15.09 15.10 -11.89
C TYR A 138 -16.15 14.36 -11.08
N ARG A 139 -17.35 14.16 -11.66
CA ARG A 139 -18.42 13.39 -11.02
C ARG A 139 -18.04 11.94 -10.77
N ALA A 140 -17.39 11.29 -11.74
CA ALA A 140 -16.88 9.93 -11.58
C ALA A 140 -15.81 9.84 -10.46
N ALA A 141 -14.93 10.84 -10.39
CA ALA A 141 -13.90 10.93 -9.36
C ALA A 141 -14.52 11.11 -7.95
N LEU A 142 -15.54 11.95 -7.80
CA LEU A 142 -16.29 12.10 -6.55
C LEU A 142 -16.97 10.80 -6.12
N ALA A 143 -17.60 10.09 -7.07
CA ALA A 143 -18.20 8.79 -6.79
C ALA A 143 -17.15 7.76 -6.31
N ALA A 144 -15.99 7.68 -6.99
CA ALA A 144 -14.90 6.79 -6.59
C ALA A 144 -14.33 7.14 -5.21
N ARG A 145 -14.22 8.43 -4.89
CA ARG A 145 -13.72 8.92 -3.59
C ARG A 145 -14.72 8.66 -2.46
N GLY A 146 -16.01 8.87 -2.69
CA GLY A 146 -17.07 8.58 -1.71
C GLY A 146 -17.33 7.09 -1.53
N ALA A 147 -17.04 6.28 -2.55
CA ALA A 147 -17.17 4.83 -2.53
C ALA A 147 -15.97 4.12 -1.89
N GLU A 148 -14.92 4.83 -1.45
CA GLU A 148 -13.82 4.20 -0.71
C GLU A 148 -14.42 3.53 0.53
N PRO A 149 -14.54 2.18 0.55
CA PRO A 149 -15.12 1.53 1.71
C PRO A 149 -14.18 1.85 2.86
N ALA A 150 -14.71 2.30 3.99
CA ALA A 150 -13.98 2.29 5.25
C ALA A 150 -13.43 0.86 5.39
N ARG A 151 -12.16 0.65 5.03
CA ARG A 151 -11.60 -0.69 4.90
C ARG A 151 -11.92 -1.39 6.21
N PRO A 152 -12.72 -2.47 6.21
CA PRO A 152 -12.91 -3.22 7.44
C PRO A 152 -11.51 -3.59 7.89
N LYS A 153 -11.08 -3.08 9.05
CA LYS A 153 -9.82 -3.50 9.67
C LYS A 153 -9.84 -5.00 9.60
N ALA A 154 -8.93 -5.60 8.84
CA ALA A 154 -8.88 -7.04 8.68
C ALA A 154 -8.86 -7.63 10.08
N ALA A 155 -9.97 -8.23 10.51
CA ALA A 155 -10.06 -8.86 11.80
C ALA A 155 -9.23 -10.14 11.66
N THR A 156 -7.94 -10.04 11.98
CA THR A 156 -7.07 -11.20 12.02
C THR A 156 -7.59 -12.11 13.12
N ARG A 157 -8.20 -13.23 12.72
CA ARG A 157 -8.43 -14.35 13.64
C ARG A 157 -7.05 -14.83 14.10
N PRO A 158 -6.84 -15.08 15.41
CA PRO A 158 -5.62 -15.71 15.89
C PRO A 158 -5.40 -17.00 15.10
N ALA A 159 -4.17 -17.21 14.61
CA ALA A 159 -3.82 -18.48 13.99
C ALA A 159 -3.97 -19.59 15.04
N ASP A 160 -4.80 -20.60 14.76
CA ASP A 160 -4.86 -21.80 15.56
C ASP A 160 -3.47 -22.46 15.55
N ARG A 161 -2.99 -22.86 16.74
CA ARG A 161 -1.63 -23.39 16.98
C ARG A 161 -1.30 -24.69 16.24
N ALA A 162 -2.21 -25.24 15.45
CA ALA A 162 -1.96 -26.42 14.64
C ALA A 162 -1.19 -26.00 13.36
N GLY A 163 0.13 -25.97 13.46
CA GLY A 163 0.98 -25.85 12.28
C GLY A 163 0.69 -27.01 11.30
N PRO A 164 0.70 -26.78 9.98
CA PRO A 164 0.49 -27.84 9.01
C PRO A 164 1.55 -28.93 9.16
N GLU A 165 1.11 -30.18 9.13
CA GLU A 165 1.97 -31.35 9.21
C GLU A 165 2.96 -31.34 8.04
N LEU A 166 4.25 -31.23 8.35
CA LEU A 166 5.31 -31.28 7.34
C LEU A 166 5.38 -32.69 6.79
N ILE A 167 4.77 -32.92 5.62
CA ILE A 167 4.93 -34.16 4.86
C ILE A 167 6.40 -34.28 4.46
N ARG A 168 7.16 -35.09 5.23
CA ARG A 168 8.51 -35.50 4.86
C ARG A 168 8.39 -36.61 3.82
N THR A 169 8.52 -36.27 2.55
CA THR A 169 8.71 -37.26 1.49
C THR A 169 10.11 -37.87 1.61
N THR A 170 10.22 -38.96 2.37
CA THR A 170 11.41 -39.82 2.36
C THR A 170 11.36 -40.69 1.10
N THR A 171 11.89 -40.16 0.00
CA THR A 171 12.11 -40.97 -1.21
C THR A 171 13.28 -41.92 -0.97
N ARG A 172 12.96 -43.16 -0.59
CA ARG A 172 13.90 -44.29 -0.52
C ARG A 172 14.32 -44.66 -1.96
N PRO A 173 15.62 -44.72 -2.31
CA PRO A 173 16.04 -45.20 -3.62
C PRO A 173 15.75 -46.69 -3.73
N ALA A 174 14.92 -47.09 -4.69
CA ALA A 174 14.71 -48.49 -5.03
C ALA A 174 15.92 -49.02 -5.81
N THR A 175 16.50 -50.10 -5.32
CA THR A 175 17.55 -50.89 -5.97
C THR A 175 17.01 -51.46 -7.29
N ARG A 176 17.79 -51.30 -8.35
CA ARG A 176 17.46 -51.63 -9.74
C ARG A 176 17.87 -53.07 -10.06
N PRO A 177 17.02 -53.91 -10.68
CA PRO A 177 17.48 -55.10 -11.38
C PRO A 177 17.99 -54.74 -12.78
N ASP A 178 19.05 -55.42 -13.17
CA ASP A 178 19.80 -55.25 -14.40
C ASP A 178 19.10 -55.88 -15.63
N ALA A 179 19.57 -55.50 -16.82
CA ALA A 179 19.34 -56.13 -18.12
C ALA A 179 18.00 -55.87 -18.88
N LEU A 180 18.05 -54.91 -19.81
CA LEU A 180 17.96 -55.20 -21.26
C LEU A 180 18.26 -53.92 -22.07
N ARG A 181 19.32 -54.02 -22.87
CA ARG A 181 20.04 -52.94 -23.54
C ARG A 181 19.25 -52.48 -24.78
N ARG A 182 18.32 -51.53 -24.61
CA ARG A 182 17.78 -50.74 -25.73
C ARG A 182 18.74 -49.59 -26.07
N PRO A 183 18.97 -49.27 -27.36
CA PRO A 183 19.75 -48.09 -27.75
C PRO A 183 19.09 -46.84 -27.18
N ARG A 184 19.77 -46.20 -26.23
CA ARG A 184 19.30 -44.96 -25.59
C ARG A 184 19.34 -43.85 -26.63
N LYS A 185 18.16 -43.33 -26.99
CA LYS A 185 18.06 -41.98 -27.59
C LYS A 185 18.86 -41.01 -26.72
N PRO A 186 19.62 -40.07 -27.32
CA PRO A 186 20.38 -39.09 -26.56
C PRO A 186 19.43 -38.40 -25.58
N LYS A 187 19.75 -38.53 -24.29
CA LYS A 187 19.00 -37.93 -23.19
C LYS A 187 19.08 -36.43 -23.45
N LYS A 188 18.00 -35.81 -23.92
CA LYS A 188 17.91 -34.34 -23.98
C LYS A 188 18.35 -33.84 -22.61
N ARG A 189 19.41 -33.04 -22.59
CA ARG A 189 19.92 -32.37 -21.40
C ARG A 189 18.70 -31.76 -20.71
N ALA A 190 18.40 -32.18 -19.48
CA ALA A 190 17.30 -31.60 -18.73
C ALA A 190 17.53 -30.10 -18.74
N GLU A 191 16.58 -29.35 -19.32
CA GLU A 191 16.64 -27.89 -19.27
C GLU A 191 16.76 -27.49 -17.80
N PRO A 192 17.67 -26.57 -17.46
CA PRO A 192 17.77 -26.09 -16.10
C PRO A 192 16.39 -25.55 -15.69
N TRP A 193 15.88 -26.03 -14.56
CA TRP A 193 14.64 -25.52 -13.97
C TRP A 193 14.79 -24.00 -13.82
N ILE A 194 14.04 -23.24 -14.60
CA ILE A 194 13.99 -21.79 -14.47
C ILE A 194 13.10 -21.53 -13.25
N TYR A 195 13.72 -21.26 -12.11
CA TYR A 195 12.98 -20.81 -10.93
C TYR A 195 12.56 -19.37 -11.16
N GLU A 196 11.26 -19.14 -11.36
CA GLU A 196 10.72 -17.78 -11.36
C GLU A 196 10.89 -17.17 -9.96
N PRO A 197 11.47 -15.96 -9.85
CA PRO A 197 11.66 -15.32 -8.56
C PRO A 197 10.30 -15.03 -7.92
N VAL A 198 10.11 -15.50 -6.69
CA VAL A 198 8.94 -15.15 -5.88
C VAL A 198 9.24 -13.87 -5.13
N THR A 199 8.44 -12.83 -5.34
CA THR A 199 8.54 -11.58 -4.58
C THR A 199 7.70 -11.67 -3.32
N LEU A 200 8.35 -11.47 -2.17
CA LEU A 200 7.72 -11.42 -0.85
C LEU A 200 7.74 -9.97 -0.35
N ARG A 201 6.56 -9.36 -0.18
CA ARG A 201 6.42 -8.03 0.41
C ARG A 201 5.77 -8.16 1.78
N ALA A 202 6.33 -7.50 2.78
CA ALA A 202 5.74 -7.38 4.10
C ALA A 202 5.97 -5.97 4.64
N ASP A 203 5.05 -5.48 5.48
CA ASP A 203 5.24 -4.18 6.15
C ASP A 203 6.47 -4.21 7.08
N ARG A 204 6.76 -5.37 7.69
CA ARG A 204 7.92 -5.54 8.56
C ARG A 204 8.51 -6.94 8.52
N PHE A 205 9.83 -7.01 8.52
CA PHE A 205 10.58 -8.25 8.76
C PHE A 205 11.30 -8.19 10.10
N THR A 206 11.21 -9.27 10.87
CA THR A 206 12.00 -9.45 12.09
C THR A 206 12.71 -10.79 12.02
N SER A 207 14.03 -10.78 12.16
CA SER A 207 14.84 -12.00 12.14
C SER A 207 15.39 -12.26 13.55
N ARG A 208 15.19 -13.47 14.07
CA ARG A 208 15.72 -13.89 15.37
C ARG A 208 16.36 -15.26 15.22
N GLN A 209 17.49 -15.47 15.88
CA GLN A 209 18.04 -16.81 16.02
C GLN A 209 17.32 -17.55 17.14
N THR A 210 16.87 -18.77 16.84
CA THR A 210 16.25 -19.69 17.78
C THR A 210 17.10 -20.95 17.90
N GLY A 211 17.04 -21.64 19.04
CA GLY A 211 17.87 -22.82 19.33
C GLY A 211 19.24 -22.49 19.94
N LYS A 212 19.97 -23.53 20.37
CA LYS A 212 21.32 -23.47 20.96
C LYS A 212 22.23 -24.49 20.27
N GLY A 213 23.53 -24.18 20.17
CA GLY A 213 24.53 -25.09 19.61
C GLY A 213 24.27 -25.48 18.14
N PRO A 214 24.40 -26.75 17.75
CA PRO A 214 24.23 -27.20 16.36
C PRO A 214 22.79 -27.02 15.84
N ASP A 215 21.80 -26.85 16.72
CA ASP A 215 20.39 -26.64 16.35
C ASP A 215 20.01 -25.15 16.17
N ARG A 216 20.99 -24.25 16.12
CA ARG A 216 20.72 -22.81 15.97
C ARG A 216 20.17 -22.52 14.56
N ARG A 217 18.92 -22.07 14.48
CA ARG A 217 18.25 -21.69 13.23
C ARG A 217 17.92 -20.20 13.23
N ARG A 218 17.95 -19.58 12.04
CA ARG A 218 17.46 -18.21 11.85
C ARG A 218 16.00 -18.27 11.45
N ALA A 219 15.12 -17.73 12.28
CA ALA A 219 13.71 -17.54 11.95
C ALA A 219 13.48 -16.09 11.52
N THR A 220 12.91 -15.89 10.34
CA THR A 220 12.46 -14.57 9.87
C THR A 220 10.95 -14.56 9.87
N VAL A 221 10.36 -13.61 10.59
CA VAL A 221 8.92 -13.42 10.73
C VAL A 221 8.54 -12.14 9.99
N ALA A 222 7.73 -12.29 8.94
CA ALA A 222 7.05 -11.20 8.26
C ALA A 222 5.79 -10.79 9.06
N ARG A 223 5.52 -9.50 9.20
CA ARG A 223 4.37 -8.95 9.93
C ARG A 223 3.71 -7.82 9.13
N GLY A 224 2.43 -7.58 9.41
CA GLY A 224 1.60 -6.62 8.69
C GLY A 224 0.93 -7.24 7.47
N ASN A 225 0.71 -6.45 6.43
CA ASN A 225 0.24 -6.94 5.14
C ASN A 225 1.35 -7.73 4.47
N VAL A 226 1.12 -9.02 4.22
CA VAL A 226 2.09 -9.92 3.59
C VAL A 226 1.55 -10.35 2.23
N TYR A 227 2.34 -10.13 1.18
CA TYR A 227 2.02 -10.52 -0.19
C TYR A 227 3.09 -11.44 -0.73
N LEU A 228 2.66 -12.54 -1.36
CA LEU A 228 3.50 -13.40 -2.18
C LEU A 228 2.95 -13.35 -3.60
N SER A 229 3.82 -13.05 -4.56
CA SER A 229 3.51 -13.17 -5.99
C SER A 229 4.59 -13.99 -6.68
N GLN A 230 4.14 -14.94 -7.50
CA GLN A 230 4.95 -15.59 -8.51
C GLN A 230 4.94 -14.65 -9.73
N GLY A 231 6.13 -14.36 -10.27
CA GLY A 231 6.30 -13.44 -11.40
C GLY A 231 5.61 -13.90 -12.66
#